data_AF-A0A2U2ZKW3-F1
#
_entry.id   AF-A0A2U2ZKW3-F1
#
_cell.length_a   1.000
_cell.length_b   1.000
_cell.length_c   1.000
_cell.angle_alpha   90.00
_cell.angle_beta   90.00
_cell.angle_gamma   90.00
#
_symmetry.space_group_name_H-M   'P 1'
#
loop_
_entity.id
_entity.type
_entity.pdbx_description
1 polymer ?
#
loop_
_entity_poly.entity_id
_entity_poly.type
_entity_poly.pdbx_seq_one_letter_code
_entity_poly.pdbx_strand_id
1 'polypeptide(L)'
;MDTVGWWSLVRFAHVAGAALWVGGQLALSLVVLPLARRLLAPEARDDFAAAAGRRFGMLTGAVFLPVQLATGWAMARHKGVTWAALAEPGYGRTLAAKLALFVVVMLAAAGHGIAHSRGRADLARALAVVSLVGSLGVVLLATALPAT
;
A
#
# COMPACT_ATOMS: atom_id res chain seq x y z
N MET A 1 5.57 30.46 -15.40
CA MET A 1 5.13 29.06 -15.47
C MET A 1 5.01 28.60 -14.02
N ASP A 2 3.91 28.95 -13.36
CA ASP A 2 3.71 28.66 -11.94
C ASP A 2 2.63 27.58 -11.79
N THR A 3 2.56 26.66 -12.75
CA THR A 3 1.45 25.70 -12.87
C THR A 3 1.54 24.56 -11.86
N VAL A 4 2.72 24.30 -11.29
CA VAL A 4 2.94 23.23 -10.31
C VAL A 4 3.44 23.81 -9.00
N GLY A 5 2.51 24.08 -8.08
CA GLY A 5 2.83 24.48 -6.71
C GLY A 5 3.37 23.33 -5.86
N TRP A 6 4.03 23.67 -4.75
CA TRP A 6 4.60 22.70 -3.80
C TRP A 6 3.59 21.63 -3.33
N TRP A 7 2.35 22.03 -3.03
CA TRP A 7 1.31 21.10 -2.59
C TRP A 7 0.84 20.15 -3.69
N SER A 8 0.93 20.56 -4.95
CA SER A 8 0.69 19.67 -6.09
C SER A 8 1.76 18.57 -6.15
N LEU A 9 3.03 18.90 -5.86
CA LEU A 9 4.11 17.91 -5.77
C LEU A 9 3.91 16.93 -4.61
N VAL A 10 3.53 17.42 -3.43
CA VAL A 10 3.24 16.56 -2.26
C VAL A 10 2.10 15.58 -2.58
N ARG A 11 1.02 16.07 -3.18
CA ARG A 11 -0.11 15.23 -3.59
C ARG A 11 0.29 14.25 -4.69
N PHE A 12 1.05 14.70 -5.68
CA PHE A 12 1.57 13.86 -6.75
C PHE A 12 2.42 12.72 -6.19
N ALA A 13 3.36 13.02 -5.30
CA ALA A 13 4.20 12.02 -4.64
C ALA A 13 3.35 11.00 -3.86
N HIS A 14 2.32 11.45 -3.14
CA HIS A 14 1.41 10.55 -2.42
C HIS A 14 0.64 9.63 -3.37
N VAL A 15 0.11 10.16 -4.47
CA VAL A 15 -0.69 9.38 -5.43
C VAL A 15 0.19 8.44 -6.24
N ALA A 16 1.35 8.90 -6.70
CA ALA A 16 2.32 8.09 -7.41
C ALA A 16 2.87 6.97 -6.52
N GLY A 17 3.19 7.26 -5.25
CA GLY A 17 3.60 6.25 -4.27
C GLY A 17 2.52 5.20 -4.03
N ALA A 18 1.26 5.62 -3.85
CA ALA A 18 0.13 4.69 -3.74
C ALA A 18 -0.06 3.85 -5.02
N ALA A 19 0.03 4.46 -6.20
CA ALA A 19 -0.15 3.79 -7.47
C ALA A 19 0.96 2.74 -7.73
N LEU A 20 2.22 3.07 -7.44
CA LEU A 20 3.33 2.14 -7.56
C LEU A 20 3.24 1.00 -6.55
N TRP A 21 2.80 1.27 -5.32
CA TRP A 21 2.59 0.23 -4.33
C TRP A 21 1.45 -0.70 -4.72
N VAL A 22 0.22 -0.19 -4.79
CA VAL A 22 -0.97 -1.04 -5.02
C VAL A 22 -0.95 -1.63 -6.42
N GLY A 23 -0.55 -0.84 -7.42
CA GLY A 23 -0.33 -1.31 -8.78
C GLY A 23 0.79 -2.35 -8.87
N GLY A 24 1.87 -2.20 -8.10
CA GLY A 24 2.94 -3.19 -8.01
C GLY A 24 2.48 -4.51 -7.40
N GLN A 25 1.65 -4.48 -6.34
CA GLN A 25 1.04 -5.69 -5.78
C GLN A 25 0.16 -6.38 -6.83
N LEU A 26 -0.70 -5.63 -7.53
CA LEU A 26 -1.55 -6.16 -8.59
C LEU A 26 -0.72 -6.77 -9.74
N ALA A 27 0.30 -6.05 -10.22
CA ALA A 27 1.16 -6.53 -11.30
C ALA A 27 1.90 -7.81 -10.90
N LEU A 28 2.44 -7.87 -9.67
CA LEU A 28 3.09 -9.07 -9.15
C LEU A 28 2.11 -10.25 -9.06
N SER A 29 0.95 -10.06 -8.46
CA SER A 29 -0.02 -11.13 -8.21
C SER A 29 -0.75 -11.62 -9.46
N LEU A 30 -1.09 -10.73 -10.39
CA LEU A 30 -1.95 -11.03 -11.54
C LEU A 30 -1.17 -11.33 -12.82
N VAL A 31 0.04 -10.78 -12.97
CA VAL A 31 0.80 -10.88 -14.22
C VAL A 31 2.11 -11.63 -14.00
N VAL A 32 2.98 -11.11 -13.13
CA VAL A 32 4.36 -11.59 -13.01
C VAL A 32 4.44 -12.99 -12.41
N LEU A 33 3.82 -13.22 -11.24
CA LEU A 33 3.88 -14.53 -10.58
C LEU A 33 3.13 -15.63 -11.36
N PRO A 34 1.95 -15.38 -11.95
CA PRO A 34 1.32 -16.37 -12.83
C PRO A 34 2.15 -16.72 -14.05
N LEU A 35 2.79 -15.74 -14.70
CA LEU A 35 3.63 -15.98 -15.87
C LEU A 35 4.90 -16.76 -15.50
N ALA A 36 5.56 -16.39 -14.39
CA ALA A 36 6.72 -17.11 -13.87
C ALA A 36 6.41 -18.58 -13.59
N ARG A 37 5.24 -18.87 -12.98
CA ARG A 37 4.77 -20.25 -12.73
C ARG A 37 4.56 -21.06 -14.00
N ARG A 38 4.28 -20.41 -15.14
CA ARG A 38 4.07 -21.09 -16.44
C ARG A 38 5.36 -21.30 -17.22
N LEU A 39 6.31 -20.37 -17.10
CA LEU A 39 7.50 -20.34 -17.96
C LEU A 39 8.77 -20.89 -17.29
N LEU A 40 8.85 -20.89 -15.97
CA LEU A 40 10.06 -21.27 -15.24
C LEU A 40 9.99 -22.72 -14.73
N ALA A 41 11.16 -23.35 -14.65
CA ALA A 41 11.33 -24.63 -13.97
C ALA A 41 10.92 -24.52 -12.47
N PRO A 42 10.54 -25.63 -11.83
CA PRO A 42 10.06 -25.64 -10.44
C PRO A 42 10.96 -24.93 -9.43
N GLU A 43 12.27 -25.10 -9.53
CA GLU A 43 13.25 -24.51 -8.61
C GLU A 43 13.40 -23.00 -8.90
N ALA A 44 13.51 -22.65 -10.19
CA ALA A 44 13.66 -21.27 -10.64
C ALA A 44 12.43 -20.40 -10.32
N ARG A 45 11.21 -20.97 -10.34
CA ARG A 45 9.98 -20.22 -10.03
C ARG A 45 9.94 -19.80 -8.55
N ASP A 46 10.40 -20.67 -7.64
CA ASP A 46 10.32 -20.47 -6.20
C ASP A 46 11.38 -19.44 -5.77
N ASP A 47 12.58 -19.56 -6.33
CA ASP A 47 13.65 -18.56 -6.18
C ASP A 47 13.25 -17.19 -6.71
N PHE A 48 12.65 -17.14 -7.91
CA PHE A 48 12.18 -15.90 -8.50
C PHE A 48 11.08 -15.25 -7.65
N ALA A 49 10.08 -16.02 -7.20
CA ALA A 49 9.01 -15.50 -6.37
C ALA A 49 9.55 -14.93 -5.05
N ALA A 50 10.49 -15.63 -4.41
CA ALA A 50 11.11 -15.18 -3.17
C ALA A 50 11.97 -13.91 -3.40
N ALA A 51 12.72 -13.83 -4.49
CA ALA A 51 13.53 -12.66 -4.83
C ALA A 51 12.66 -11.44 -5.15
N ALA A 52 11.62 -11.61 -5.97
CA ALA A 52 10.67 -10.56 -6.30
C ALA A 52 9.93 -10.05 -5.05
N GLY A 53 9.45 -10.97 -4.21
CA GLY A 53 8.79 -10.65 -2.94
C GLY A 53 9.71 -9.88 -1.99
N ARG A 54 10.96 -10.32 -1.79
CA ARG A 54 11.96 -9.61 -0.98
C ARG A 54 12.23 -8.21 -1.52
N ARG A 55 12.46 -8.08 -2.83
CA ARG A 55 12.72 -6.77 -3.46
C ARG A 55 11.52 -5.83 -3.29
N PHE A 56 10.32 -6.32 -3.53
CA PHE A 56 9.10 -5.52 -3.36
C PHE A 56 8.87 -5.12 -1.90
N GLY A 57 9.11 -6.04 -0.95
CA GLY A 57 9.06 -5.76 0.49
C GLY A 57 10.07 -4.69 0.92
N MET A 58 11.30 -4.74 0.40
CA MET A 58 12.31 -3.71 0.63
C MET A 58 11.88 -2.34 0.08
N LEU A 59 11.38 -2.28 -1.16
CA LEU A 59 10.85 -1.04 -1.74
C LEU A 59 9.66 -0.49 -0.95
N THR A 60 8.80 -1.38 -0.47
CA THR A 60 7.66 -1.03 0.37
C THR A 60 8.14 -0.38 1.67
N GLY A 61 9.06 -1.01 2.40
CA GLY A 61 9.55 -0.50 3.67
C GLY A 61 10.44 0.73 3.55
N ALA A 62 11.30 0.80 2.52
CA ALA A 62 12.29 1.85 2.38
C ALA A 62 11.81 3.07 1.58
N VAL A 63 10.80 2.90 0.72
CA VAL A 63 10.36 3.97 -0.20
C VAL A 63 8.87 4.24 -0.04
N PHE A 64 8.01 3.26 -0.33
CA PHE A 64 6.57 3.52 -0.42
C PHE A 64 5.99 3.93 0.94
N LEU A 65 6.30 3.21 2.00
CA LEU A 65 5.81 3.52 3.35
C LEU A 65 6.28 4.90 3.84
N PRO A 66 7.58 5.26 3.80
CA PRO A 66 8.03 6.60 4.16
C PRO A 66 7.37 7.70 3.33
N VAL A 67 7.27 7.55 2.01
CA VAL A 67 6.63 8.55 1.14
C VAL A 67 5.16 8.71 1.51
N GLN A 68 4.42 7.62 1.71
CA GLN A 68 2.99 7.69 2.05
C GLN A 68 2.74 8.31 3.41
N LEU A 69 3.55 7.97 4.43
CA LEU A 69 3.42 8.56 5.76
C LEU A 69 3.76 10.04 5.76
N ALA A 70 4.89 10.42 5.16
CA ALA A 70 5.35 11.81 5.13
C ALA A 70 4.36 12.71 4.37
N THR A 71 3.96 12.29 3.16
CA THR A 71 3.04 13.07 2.33
C THR A 71 1.61 13.07 2.89
N GLY A 72 1.14 11.93 3.42
CA GLY A 72 -0.17 11.84 4.07
C GLY A 72 -0.27 12.75 5.30
N TRP A 73 0.77 12.75 6.14
CA TRP A 73 0.89 13.65 7.28
C TRP A 73 0.94 15.12 6.87
N ALA A 74 1.77 15.46 5.88
CA ALA A 74 1.89 16.82 5.37
C ALA A 74 0.55 17.35 4.85
N MET A 75 -0.20 16.54 4.08
CA MET A 75 -1.52 16.92 3.58
C MET A 75 -2.56 17.05 4.70
N ALA A 76 -2.54 16.16 5.70
CA ALA A 76 -3.45 16.24 6.85
C ALA A 76 -3.21 17.52 7.66
N ARG A 77 -1.94 17.86 7.92
CA ARG A 77 -1.55 19.11 8.60
C ARG A 77 -1.93 20.34 7.79
N HIS A 78 -1.71 20.33 6.47
CA HIS A 78 -2.08 21.44 5.59
C HIS A 78 -3.58 21.71 5.57
N LYS A 79 -4.40 20.64 5.67
CA LYS A 79 -5.86 20.73 5.79
C LYS A 79 -6.36 21.04 7.20
N GLY A 80 -5.47 21.26 8.17
CA GLY A 80 -5.85 21.54 9.56
C GLY A 80 -6.53 20.38 10.28
N VAL A 81 -6.29 19.13 9.86
CA VAL A 81 -6.88 17.95 10.49
C VAL A 81 -6.36 17.82 11.93
N THR A 82 -7.29 17.82 12.89
CA THR A 82 -7.02 17.55 14.31
C THR A 82 -7.46 16.13 14.68
N TRP A 83 -7.06 15.65 15.85
CA TRP A 83 -7.53 14.37 16.40
C TRP A 83 -9.05 14.36 16.61
N ALA A 84 -9.62 15.48 17.07
CA ALA A 84 -11.06 15.64 17.21
C ALA A 84 -11.78 15.55 15.86
N ALA A 85 -11.19 16.13 14.80
CA ALA A 85 -11.76 16.08 13.45
C ALA A 85 -11.94 14.64 12.95
N LEU A 86 -11.14 13.66 13.39
CA LEU A 86 -11.31 12.25 12.98
C LEU A 86 -12.61 11.62 13.47
N ALA A 87 -13.19 12.15 14.54
CA ALA A 87 -14.49 11.72 15.05
C ALA A 87 -15.66 12.36 14.28
N GLU A 88 -15.43 13.41 13.48
CA GLU A 88 -16.50 14.13 12.80
C GLU A 88 -17.01 13.40 11.55
N PRO A 89 -18.34 13.36 11.31
CA PRO A 89 -18.90 12.81 10.07
C PRO A 89 -18.33 13.48 8.80
N GLY A 90 -18.32 12.75 7.69
CA GLY A 90 -17.77 13.23 6.42
C GLY A 90 -16.27 12.99 6.31
N TYR A 91 -15.49 14.05 6.09
CA TYR A 91 -14.06 13.94 5.81
C TYR A 91 -13.28 13.23 6.93
N GLY A 92 -13.54 13.62 8.18
CA GLY A 92 -12.87 13.10 9.37
C GLY A 92 -12.98 11.60 9.54
N ARG A 93 -14.23 11.10 9.57
CA ARG A 93 -14.51 9.67 9.74
C ARG A 93 -14.04 8.82 8.57
N THR A 94 -14.13 9.31 7.34
CA THR A 94 -13.57 8.61 6.17
C THR A 94 -12.05 8.52 6.26
N LEU A 95 -11.37 9.60 6.68
CA LEU A 95 -9.93 9.59 6.93
C LEU A 95 -9.57 8.62 8.05
N ALA A 96 -10.32 8.60 9.16
CA ALA A 96 -10.11 7.67 10.26
C ALA A 96 -10.23 6.20 9.80
N ALA A 97 -11.27 5.88 9.04
CA ALA A 97 -11.46 4.55 8.46
C ALA A 97 -10.29 4.18 7.53
N LYS A 98 -9.83 5.11 6.69
CA LYS A 98 -8.67 4.91 5.80
C LYS A 98 -7.40 4.60 6.60
N LEU A 99 -7.14 5.34 7.68
CA LEU A 99 -5.96 5.13 8.54
C LEU A 99 -6.04 3.80 9.29
N ALA A 100 -7.21 3.44 9.83
CA ALA A 100 -7.41 2.15 10.49
C ALA A 100 -7.19 0.99 9.52
N LEU A 101 -7.76 1.06 8.31
CA LEU A 101 -7.56 0.05 7.28
C LEU A 101 -6.10 -0.02 6.84
N PHE A 102 -5.42 1.12 6.71
CA PHE A 102 -3.99 1.16 6.42
C PHE A 102 -3.16 0.42 7.48
N VAL A 103 -3.46 0.60 8.77
CA VAL A 103 -2.81 -0.17 9.86
C VAL A 103 -3.05 -1.67 9.69
N VAL A 104 -4.28 -2.09 9.41
CA VAL A 104 -4.60 -3.51 9.15
C VAL A 104 -3.79 -4.05 7.97
N VAL A 105 -3.67 -3.28 6.89
CA VAL A 105 -2.84 -3.64 5.72
C VAL A 105 -1.37 -3.79 6.09
N MET A 106 -0.82 -2.90 6.93
CA MET A 106 0.58 -2.97 7.36
C MET A 106 0.83 -4.22 8.22
N LEU A 107 -0.08 -4.52 9.15
CA LEU A 107 0.00 -5.72 9.98
C LEU A 107 -0.09 -6.99 9.11
N ALA A 108 -0.99 -7.02 8.13
CA ALA A 108 -1.10 -8.13 7.19
C ALA A 108 0.15 -8.28 6.32
N ALA A 109 0.72 -7.19 5.80
CA ALA A 109 1.94 -7.21 5.00
C ALA A 109 3.16 -7.70 5.80
N ALA A 110 3.34 -7.20 7.03
CA ALA A 110 4.41 -7.66 7.92
C ALA A 110 4.21 -9.14 8.28
N GLY A 111 2.99 -9.52 8.64
CA GLY A 111 2.63 -10.91 8.93
C GLY A 111 2.86 -11.84 7.75
N HIS A 112 2.58 -11.40 6.52
CA HIS A 112 2.87 -12.15 5.29
C HIS A 112 4.36 -12.46 5.18
N GLY A 113 5.23 -11.45 5.34
CA GLY A 113 6.69 -11.65 5.29
C GLY A 113 7.19 -12.62 6.35
N ILE A 114 6.67 -12.51 7.58
CA ILE A 114 7.00 -13.40 8.70
C ILE A 114 6.49 -14.84 8.47
N ALA A 115 5.27 -15.00 7.95
CA ALA A 115 4.70 -16.31 7.65
C ALA A 115 5.48 -16.99 6.52
N HIS A 116 5.85 -16.23 5.48
CA HIS A 116 6.67 -16.68 4.38
C HIS A 116 8.05 -17.14 4.85
N SER A 117 8.73 -16.36 5.70
CA SER A 117 10.05 -16.73 6.24
C SER A 117 10.02 -17.98 7.14
N ARG A 118 8.84 -18.35 7.65
CA ARG A 118 8.61 -19.55 8.48
C ARG A 118 8.02 -20.73 7.69
N GLY A 119 7.94 -20.64 6.35
CA GLY A 119 7.40 -21.71 5.51
C GLY A 119 5.89 -21.96 5.66
N ARG A 120 5.13 -21.02 6.25
CA ARG A 120 3.69 -21.16 6.47
C ARG A 120 2.90 -20.67 5.25
N ALA A 121 2.91 -21.47 4.19
CA ALA A 121 2.39 -21.08 2.87
C ALA A 121 0.93 -20.58 2.88
N ASP A 122 0.01 -21.30 3.54
CA ASP A 122 -1.41 -20.92 3.56
C ASP A 122 -1.67 -19.60 4.28
N LEU A 123 -1.01 -19.39 5.43
CA LEU A 123 -1.10 -18.14 6.17
C LEU A 123 -0.48 -16.98 5.39
N ALA A 124 0.69 -17.20 4.78
CA ALA A 124 1.33 -16.19 3.95
C ALA A 124 0.43 -15.77 2.78
N ARG A 125 -0.25 -16.73 2.13
CA ARG A 125 -1.21 -16.44 1.06
C ARG A 125 -2.42 -15.66 1.57
N ALA A 126 -3.02 -16.07 2.68
CA ALA A 126 -4.17 -15.36 3.25
C ALA A 126 -3.82 -13.90 3.60
N LEU A 127 -2.67 -13.68 4.25
CA LEU A 127 -2.20 -12.35 4.62
C LEU A 127 -1.84 -11.49 3.40
N ALA A 128 -1.30 -12.09 2.33
CA ALA A 128 -1.08 -11.37 1.06
C ALA A 128 -2.40 -10.91 0.43
N VAL A 129 -3.43 -11.76 0.41
CA VAL A 129 -4.75 -11.41 -0.12
C VAL A 129 -5.39 -10.31 0.73
N VAL A 130 -5.37 -10.43 2.06
CA VAL A 130 -5.89 -9.39 2.98
C VAL A 130 -5.16 -8.08 2.77
N SER A 131 -3.83 -8.09 2.64
CA SER A 131 -3.04 -6.89 2.37
C SER A 131 -3.41 -6.25 1.02
N LEU A 132 -3.55 -7.04 -0.04
CA LEU A 132 -3.92 -6.55 -1.37
C LEU A 132 -5.34 -5.94 -1.38
N VAL A 133 -6.34 -6.69 -0.90
CA VAL A 133 -7.73 -6.24 -0.83
C VAL A 133 -7.86 -5.01 0.06
N GLY A 134 -7.21 -5.02 1.22
CA GLY A 134 -7.17 -3.87 2.11
C GLY A 134 -6.51 -2.66 1.47
N SER A 135 -5.44 -2.85 0.69
CA SER A 135 -4.77 -1.75 -0.03
C SER A 135 -5.69 -1.13 -1.09
N LEU A 136 -6.46 -1.94 -1.82
CA LEU A 136 -7.52 -1.46 -2.71
C LEU A 136 -8.58 -0.68 -1.94
N GLY A 137 -8.98 -1.16 -0.76
CA GLY A 137 -9.89 -0.44 0.13
C GLY A 137 -9.34 0.90 0.61
N VAL A 138 -8.04 1.01 0.90
CA VAL A 138 -7.38 2.28 1.25
C VAL A 138 -7.46 3.27 0.10
N VAL A 139 -7.26 2.80 -1.14
CA VAL A 139 -7.41 3.64 -2.35
C VAL A 139 -8.86 4.06 -2.54
N LEU A 140 -9.82 3.15 -2.39
CA LEU A 140 -11.25 3.46 -2.46
C LEU A 140 -11.66 4.51 -1.42
N LEU A 141 -11.23 4.37 -0.17
CA LEU A 141 -11.52 5.37 0.86
C LEU A 141 -10.82 6.71 0.57
N ALA A 142 -9.66 6.68 -0.09
CA ALA A 142 -8.99 7.90 -0.53
C ALA A 142 -9.79 8.66 -1.60
N THR A 143 -10.41 7.94 -2.55
CA THR A 143 -11.25 8.56 -3.60
C THR A 143 -12.61 9.02 -3.05
N ALA A 144 -13.08 8.40 -1.96
CA ALA A 144 -14.31 8.78 -1.26
C ALA A 144 -14.14 9.96 -0.28
N LEU A 145 -12.92 10.49 -0.08
CA LEU A 145 -12.72 11.69 0.74
C LEU A 145 -13.46 12.88 0.10
N PRO A 146 -14.39 13.53 0.81
CA PRO A 146 -15.10 14.69 0.29
C PRO A 146 -14.14 15.79 -0.18
N ALA A 147 -14.49 16.43 -1.30
CA ALA A 147 -13.82 17.66 -1.70
C ALA A 147 -14.07 18.71 -0.61
N THR A 148 -12.97 19.27 -0.11
CA THR A 148 -12.95 20.35 0.90
C THR A 148 -12.50 21.61 0.22
#